data_AF-A0A5M8SUT6-F1
#
_entry.id   AF-A0A5M8SUT6-F1
#
_cell.length_a   1.000
_cell.length_b   1.000
_cell.length_c   1.000
_cell.angle_alpha   90.00
_cell.angle_beta   90.00
_cell.angle_gamma   90.00
#
_symmetry.space_group_name_H-M   'P 1'
#
loop_
_entity.id
_entity.type
_entity.pdbx_description
1 polymer ?
#
loop_
_entity_poly.entity_id
_entity_poly.type
_entity_poly.pdbx_seq_one_letter_code
_entity_poly.pdbx_strand_id
1 'polypeptide(L)'
;MSSWIAPLTKRFAFVALLLSIFPTLEAQATTDSVAINKLLGQVKIHSTLAVDDAATLDSYARSPTISWQSHSGKLRAIKEHVNDLIEDCNQMSSLRGEGSAWQQETIDRINPLLHEIADHLTATVEHLKGNPDQTLMQAYRDYVHTNFELIDNTQKLISDFSSYSRSKDKAQTLEQKLELPTVAGERQ
;
A
#
# COMPACT_ATOMS: atom_id res chain seq x y z
N MET A 1 -2.05 -21.33 88.66
CA MET A 1 -2.75 -22.60 88.35
C MET A 1 -2.91 -22.68 86.84
N SER A 2 -2.59 -23.86 86.30
CA SER A 2 -2.66 -24.31 84.90
C SER A 2 -1.71 -23.69 83.87
N SER A 3 -1.16 -24.60 83.08
CA SER A 3 -0.08 -24.51 82.13
C SER A 3 -0.59 -24.91 80.73
N TRP A 4 0.27 -24.83 79.69
CA TRP A 4 0.24 -25.56 78.39
C TRP A 4 -0.65 -24.94 77.27
N ILE A 5 -0.34 -24.83 75.96
CA ILE A 5 0.69 -25.30 74.98
C ILE A 5 0.66 -24.32 73.75
N ALA A 6 1.77 -24.13 73.02
CA ALA A 6 1.80 -23.53 71.65
C ALA A 6 1.60 -24.63 70.57
N PRO A 7 1.20 -24.35 69.29
CA PRO A 7 2.18 -23.83 68.30
C PRO A 7 1.62 -23.00 67.10
N LEU A 8 2.55 -22.21 66.53
CA LEU A 8 2.85 -22.03 65.09
C LEU A 8 1.70 -21.81 64.06
N THR A 9 1.69 -20.65 63.41
CA THR A 9 1.91 -20.55 61.94
C THR A 9 2.15 -19.09 61.52
N LYS A 10 3.36 -18.83 61.01
CA LYS A 10 3.70 -17.65 60.18
C LYS A 10 2.90 -17.72 58.88
N ARG A 11 2.41 -16.59 58.35
CA ARG A 11 2.55 -16.21 56.92
C ARG A 11 2.49 -14.69 56.76
N PHE A 12 3.66 -14.08 56.59
CA PHE A 12 3.80 -12.85 55.82
C PHE A 12 3.53 -13.21 54.36
N ALA A 13 2.62 -12.52 53.69
CA ALA A 13 2.49 -12.57 52.24
C ALA A 13 2.84 -11.19 51.69
N PHE A 14 4.12 -11.05 51.31
CA PHE A 14 4.56 -10.10 50.30
C PHE A 14 3.75 -10.35 49.02
N VAL A 15 2.98 -9.37 48.55
CA VAL A 15 2.54 -9.37 47.15
C VAL A 15 3.73 -8.91 46.33
N ALA A 16 4.49 -9.91 45.87
CA ALA A 16 5.58 -9.72 44.93
C ALA A 16 5.01 -9.32 43.57
N LEU A 17 5.48 -8.17 43.11
CA LEU A 17 5.68 -7.75 41.73
C LEU A 17 5.75 -8.93 40.75
N LEU A 18 4.75 -9.09 39.89
CA LEU A 18 4.79 -9.91 38.67
C LEU A 18 4.43 -9.03 37.47
N LEU A 19 5.31 -8.08 37.15
CA LEU A 19 5.45 -7.53 35.80
C LEU A 19 6.44 -8.43 35.06
N SER A 20 5.99 -9.63 34.69
CA SER A 20 6.81 -10.57 33.94
C SER A 20 6.32 -10.66 32.49
N ILE A 21 7.11 -10.01 31.63
CA ILE A 21 7.53 -10.53 30.33
C ILE A 21 6.37 -10.70 29.34
N PHE A 22 5.86 -9.58 28.83
CA PHE A 22 5.56 -9.60 27.41
C PHE A 22 6.90 -9.68 26.69
N PRO A 23 7.12 -10.63 25.76
CA PRO A 23 8.20 -10.45 24.81
C PRO A 23 7.90 -9.12 24.12
N THR A 24 8.74 -8.12 24.34
CA THR A 24 8.86 -7.06 23.36
C THR A 24 9.27 -7.80 22.09
N LEU A 25 8.32 -8.00 21.17
CA LEU A 25 8.69 -8.09 19.77
C LEU A 25 9.37 -6.75 19.50
N GLU A 26 10.69 -6.72 19.69
CA GLU A 26 11.53 -5.82 18.96
C GLU A 26 11.23 -6.17 17.50
N ALA A 27 10.24 -5.50 16.92
CA ALA A 27 10.19 -5.36 15.49
C ALA A 27 11.55 -4.78 15.15
N GLN A 28 12.49 -5.64 14.73
CA GLN A 28 13.74 -5.18 14.15
C GLN A 28 13.28 -4.20 13.10
N ALA A 29 13.56 -2.91 13.31
CA ALA A 29 13.33 -1.91 12.31
C ALA A 29 14.28 -2.28 11.18
N THR A 30 13.82 -3.14 10.27
CA THR A 30 14.56 -3.50 9.08
C THR A 30 14.78 -2.20 8.34
N THR A 31 16.03 -1.92 8.01
CA THR A 31 16.36 -0.80 7.11
C THR A 31 15.51 -0.94 5.86
N ASP A 32 15.00 0.18 5.35
CA ASP A 32 14.16 0.16 4.14
C ASP A 32 14.89 -0.55 2.99
N SER A 33 14.17 -1.43 2.30
CA SER A 33 14.68 -2.10 1.11
C SER A 33 14.77 -1.09 -0.05
N VAL A 34 15.98 -0.87 -0.54
CA VAL A 34 16.26 -0.03 -1.72
C VAL A 34 15.56 -0.59 -2.97
N ALA A 35 15.49 -1.92 -3.08
CA ALA A 35 14.82 -2.59 -4.19
C ALA A 35 13.31 -2.29 -4.20
N ILE A 36 12.67 -2.36 -3.02
CA ILE A 36 11.25 -2.01 -2.88
C ILE A 36 11.02 -0.52 -3.18
N ASN A 37 11.88 0.40 -2.73
CA ASN A 37 11.74 1.82 -3.04
C ASN A 37 11.84 2.09 -4.56
N LYS A 38 12.75 1.39 -5.25
CA LYS A 38 12.88 1.50 -6.71
C LYS A 38 11.61 1.01 -7.41
N LEU A 39 11.07 -0.13 -7.00
CA LEU A 39 9.83 -0.69 -7.57
C LEU A 39 8.62 0.20 -7.26
N LEU A 40 8.52 0.76 -6.06
CA LEU A 40 7.47 1.73 -5.72
C LEU A 40 7.52 2.96 -6.65
N GLY A 41 8.72 3.33 -7.11
CA GLY A 41 8.89 4.32 -8.17
C GLY A 41 8.26 3.92 -9.51
N GLN A 42 8.42 2.66 -9.93
CA GLN A 42 7.81 2.12 -11.16
C GLN A 42 6.28 1.98 -11.02
N VAL A 43 5.81 1.46 -9.89
CA VAL A 43 4.38 1.40 -9.52
C VAL A 43 3.74 2.80 -9.62
N LYS A 44 4.44 3.85 -9.17
CA LYS A 44 3.97 5.23 -9.33
C LYS A 44 3.90 5.68 -10.80
N ILE A 45 4.86 5.30 -11.64
CA ILE A 45 4.86 5.66 -13.06
C ILE A 45 3.69 4.98 -13.78
N HIS A 46 3.56 3.65 -13.65
CA HIS A 46 2.50 2.89 -14.33
C HIS A 46 1.11 3.25 -13.84
N SER A 47 0.92 3.52 -12.53
CA SER A 47 -0.37 4.01 -12.02
C SER A 47 -0.73 5.40 -12.54
N THR A 48 0.25 6.28 -12.76
CA THR A 48 0.02 7.60 -13.39
C THR A 48 -0.44 7.44 -14.83
N LEU A 49 0.20 6.56 -15.60
CA LEU A 49 -0.21 6.28 -16.99
C LEU A 49 -1.62 5.67 -17.06
N ALA A 50 -1.92 4.73 -16.15
CA ALA A 50 -3.25 4.12 -16.07
C ALA A 50 -4.35 5.14 -15.75
N VAL A 51 -4.13 6.05 -14.79
CA VAL A 51 -5.14 7.06 -14.43
C VAL A 51 -5.33 8.10 -15.54
N ASP A 52 -4.26 8.49 -16.24
CA ASP A 52 -4.35 9.44 -17.35
C ASP A 52 -5.20 8.88 -18.50
N ASP A 53 -5.03 7.59 -18.82
CA ASP A 53 -5.83 6.91 -19.83
C ASP A 53 -7.27 6.65 -19.37
N ALA A 54 -7.48 6.33 -18.09
CA ALA A 54 -8.80 6.17 -17.51
C ALA A 54 -9.59 7.48 -17.51
N ALA A 55 -8.95 8.60 -17.14
CA ALA A 55 -9.54 9.94 -17.22
C ALA A 55 -9.91 10.32 -18.66
N THR A 56 -9.05 9.94 -19.62
CA THR A 56 -9.33 10.13 -21.04
C THR A 56 -10.55 9.32 -21.49
N LEU A 57 -10.64 8.05 -21.10
CA LEU A 57 -11.79 7.20 -21.41
C LEU A 57 -13.09 7.72 -20.79
N ASP A 58 -13.04 8.21 -19.54
CA ASP A 58 -14.18 8.84 -18.87
C ASP A 58 -14.67 10.09 -19.65
N SER A 59 -13.75 10.86 -20.22
CA SER A 59 -14.11 11.97 -21.11
C SER A 59 -14.77 11.50 -22.41
N TYR A 60 -14.32 10.38 -22.98
CA TYR A 60 -14.90 9.80 -24.20
C TYR A 60 -16.33 9.32 -23.94
N ALA A 61 -16.56 8.66 -22.80
CA ALA A 61 -17.89 8.23 -22.37
C ALA A 61 -18.88 9.40 -22.25
N ARG A 62 -18.39 10.64 -22.09
CA ARG A 62 -19.21 11.85 -22.06
C ARG A 62 -19.47 12.49 -23.42
N SER A 63 -18.79 12.05 -24.48
CA SER A 63 -18.84 12.68 -25.81
C SER A 63 -19.56 11.81 -26.85
N PRO A 64 -20.60 12.33 -27.53
CA PRO A 64 -21.34 11.59 -28.57
C PRO A 64 -20.57 11.40 -29.87
N THR A 65 -19.46 12.12 -30.07
CA THR A 65 -18.69 12.11 -31.32
C THR A 65 -17.54 11.09 -31.32
N ILE A 66 -17.26 10.48 -30.17
CA ILE A 66 -16.15 9.52 -30.04
C ILE A 66 -16.64 8.12 -30.38
N SER A 67 -15.95 7.48 -31.33
CA SER A 67 -16.28 6.14 -31.80
C SER A 67 -15.98 5.06 -30.76
N TRP A 68 -16.74 3.98 -30.72
CA TRP A 68 -16.47 2.84 -29.82
C TRP A 68 -15.07 2.25 -30.01
N GLN A 69 -14.49 2.35 -31.21
CA GLN A 69 -13.11 1.92 -31.49
C GLN A 69 -12.10 2.75 -30.69
N SER A 70 -12.33 4.05 -30.54
CA SER A 70 -11.51 4.93 -29.70
C SER A 70 -11.59 4.53 -28.22
N HIS A 71 -12.79 4.14 -27.75
CA HIS A 71 -12.98 3.60 -26.40
C HIS A 71 -12.23 2.28 -26.21
N SER A 72 -12.36 1.35 -27.15
CA SER A 72 -11.62 0.08 -27.14
C SER A 72 -10.10 0.31 -27.16
N GLY A 73 -9.65 1.31 -27.91
CA GLY A 73 -8.27 1.79 -27.92
C GLY A 73 -7.80 2.18 -26.52
N LYS A 74 -8.56 3.02 -25.81
CA LYS A 74 -8.20 3.44 -24.46
C LYS A 74 -8.29 2.32 -23.42
N LEU A 75 -9.31 1.47 -23.48
CA LEU A 75 -9.39 0.30 -22.60
C LEU A 75 -8.19 -0.64 -22.75
N ARG A 76 -7.64 -0.79 -23.96
CA ARG A 76 -6.42 -1.55 -24.18
C ARG A 76 -5.21 -0.90 -23.53
N ALA A 77 -5.05 0.41 -23.68
CA ALA A 77 -3.93 1.14 -23.07
C ALA A 77 -3.99 1.09 -21.53
N ILE A 78 -5.18 1.29 -20.94
CA ILE A 78 -5.39 1.10 -19.49
C ILE A 78 -4.99 -0.32 -19.08
N LYS A 79 -5.40 -1.35 -19.85
CA LYS A 79 -5.07 -2.74 -19.55
C LYS A 79 -3.57 -3.01 -19.59
N GLU A 80 -2.86 -2.45 -20.56
CA GLU A 80 -1.40 -2.55 -20.65
C GLU A 80 -0.75 -1.96 -19.39
N HIS A 81 -1.10 -0.73 -19.01
CA HIS A 81 -0.55 -0.08 -17.82
C HIS A 81 -0.93 -0.76 -16.49
N VAL A 82 -2.14 -1.31 -16.38
CA VAL A 82 -2.56 -2.11 -15.21
C VAL A 82 -1.78 -3.42 -15.12
N ASN A 83 -1.48 -4.07 -16.25
CA ASN A 83 -0.64 -5.27 -16.24
C ASN A 83 0.79 -4.95 -15.78
N ASP A 84 1.38 -3.85 -16.27
CA ASP A 84 2.70 -3.40 -15.84
C ASP A 84 2.70 -3.08 -14.32
N LEU A 85 1.65 -2.44 -13.84
CA LEU A 85 1.45 -2.12 -12.42
C LEU A 85 1.37 -3.39 -11.54
N ILE A 86 0.64 -4.41 -12.01
CA ILE A 86 0.55 -5.71 -11.34
C ILE A 86 1.90 -6.42 -11.35
N GLU A 87 2.64 -6.37 -12.44
CA GLU A 87 3.97 -6.98 -12.53
C GLU A 87 4.94 -6.35 -11.51
N ASP A 88 5.02 -5.02 -11.47
CA ASP A 88 5.86 -4.30 -10.49
C ASP A 88 5.46 -4.64 -9.05
N CYS A 89 4.16 -4.70 -8.77
CA CYS A 89 3.67 -4.98 -7.42
C CYS A 89 3.89 -6.45 -7.00
N ASN A 90 3.84 -7.39 -7.95
CA ASN A 90 4.24 -8.78 -7.72
C ASN A 90 5.74 -8.88 -7.42
N GLN A 91 6.58 -8.10 -8.10
CA GLN A 91 8.00 -8.03 -7.78
C GLN A 91 8.22 -7.46 -6.37
N MET A 92 7.51 -6.39 -5.98
CA MET A 92 7.57 -5.86 -4.60
C MET A 92 7.13 -6.92 -3.57
N SER A 93 6.07 -7.66 -3.89
CA SER A 93 5.52 -8.71 -3.02
C SER A 93 6.51 -9.85 -2.79
N SER A 94 7.29 -10.23 -3.81
CA SER A 94 8.33 -11.25 -3.64
C SER A 94 9.47 -10.79 -2.71
N LEU A 95 9.69 -9.48 -2.60
CA LEU A 95 10.66 -8.85 -1.70
C LEU A 95 10.06 -8.44 -0.36
N ARG A 96 8.77 -8.70 -0.10
CA ARG A 96 8.04 -8.18 1.07
C ARG A 96 8.77 -8.47 2.38
N GLY A 97 9.34 -9.67 2.54
CA GLY A 97 10.07 -10.06 3.75
C GLY A 97 11.36 -9.27 4.01
N GLU A 98 11.91 -8.61 3.00
CA GLU A 98 13.10 -7.75 3.08
C GLU A 98 12.75 -6.30 3.42
N GLY A 99 11.46 -5.94 3.35
CA GLY A 99 11.00 -4.59 3.58
C GLY A 99 10.84 -4.23 5.06
N SER A 100 10.88 -2.92 5.34
CA SER A 100 10.46 -2.36 6.62
C SER A 100 8.95 -2.44 6.82
N ALA A 101 8.48 -2.24 8.05
CA ALA A 101 7.06 -2.39 8.38
C ALA A 101 6.14 -1.55 7.46
N TRP A 102 6.53 -0.32 7.12
CA TRP A 102 5.74 0.52 6.23
C TRP A 102 5.78 0.04 4.77
N GLN A 103 6.89 -0.55 4.32
CA GLN A 103 7.01 -1.13 2.98
C GLN A 103 6.14 -2.38 2.85
N GLN A 104 6.11 -3.22 3.88
CA GLN A 104 5.23 -4.37 3.95
C GLN A 104 3.75 -3.94 3.92
N GLU A 105 3.38 -2.95 4.73
CA GLU A 105 2.02 -2.37 4.74
C GLU A 105 1.65 -1.76 3.37
N THR A 106 2.60 -1.10 2.70
CA THR A 106 2.40 -0.55 1.36
C THR A 106 2.01 -1.65 0.37
N ILE A 107 2.76 -2.75 0.36
CA ILE A 107 2.51 -3.91 -0.49
C ILE A 107 1.13 -4.52 -0.19
N ASP A 108 0.83 -4.72 1.09
CA ASP A 108 -0.41 -5.36 1.53
C ASP A 108 -1.65 -4.55 1.17
N ARG A 109 -1.54 -3.22 1.15
CA ARG A 109 -2.64 -2.32 0.79
C ARG A 109 -2.82 -2.15 -0.72
N ILE A 110 -1.74 -2.17 -1.50
CA ILE A 110 -1.82 -1.97 -2.95
C ILE A 110 -2.31 -3.23 -3.66
N ASN A 111 -1.78 -4.41 -3.30
CA ASN A 111 -2.10 -5.68 -3.97
C ASN A 111 -3.60 -5.94 -4.20
N PRO A 112 -4.48 -5.91 -3.18
CA PRO A 112 -5.90 -6.19 -3.38
C PRO A 112 -6.59 -5.18 -4.31
N LEU A 113 -6.18 -3.91 -4.28
CA LEU A 113 -6.73 -2.86 -5.15
C LEU A 113 -6.38 -3.09 -6.62
N LEU A 114 -5.18 -3.61 -6.91
CA LEU A 114 -4.78 -3.92 -8.28
C LEU A 114 -5.59 -5.08 -8.88
N HIS A 115 -5.94 -6.08 -8.06
CA HIS A 115 -6.85 -7.14 -8.48
C HIS A 115 -8.26 -6.61 -8.74
N GLU A 116 -8.78 -5.74 -7.87
CA GLU A 116 -10.07 -5.09 -8.08
C GLU A 116 -10.10 -4.27 -9.38
N ILE A 117 -9.04 -3.50 -9.67
CA ILE A 117 -8.90 -2.77 -10.94
C ILE A 117 -8.93 -3.73 -12.13
N ALA A 118 -8.18 -4.84 -12.08
CA ALA A 118 -8.13 -5.79 -13.18
C ALA A 118 -9.50 -6.44 -13.47
N ASP A 119 -10.25 -6.76 -12.42
CA ASP A 119 -11.58 -7.35 -12.52
C ASP A 119 -12.58 -6.34 -13.11
N HIS A 120 -12.60 -5.11 -12.58
CA HIS A 120 -13.46 -4.03 -13.08
C HIS A 120 -13.15 -3.65 -14.53
N LEU A 121 -11.87 -3.65 -14.92
CA LEU A 121 -11.45 -3.35 -16.27
C LEU A 121 -11.86 -4.47 -17.24
N THR A 122 -11.75 -5.73 -16.81
CA THR A 122 -12.20 -6.90 -17.57
C THR A 122 -13.71 -6.81 -17.82
N ALA A 123 -14.50 -6.51 -16.79
CA ALA A 123 -15.94 -6.33 -16.93
C ALA A 123 -16.31 -5.21 -17.91
N THR A 124 -15.60 -4.08 -17.89
CA THR A 124 -15.84 -2.97 -18.83
C THR A 124 -15.48 -3.33 -20.27
N VAL A 125 -14.38 -4.06 -20.48
CA VAL A 125 -13.99 -4.57 -21.80
C VAL A 125 -15.05 -5.53 -22.33
N GLU A 126 -15.54 -6.45 -21.50
CA GLU A 126 -16.60 -7.39 -21.88
C GLU A 126 -17.91 -6.67 -22.21
N HIS A 127 -18.29 -5.68 -21.41
CA HIS A 127 -19.47 -4.86 -21.65
C HIS A 127 -19.39 -4.15 -23.01
N LEU A 128 -18.26 -3.49 -23.31
CA LEU A 128 -18.06 -2.81 -24.60
C LEU A 128 -18.09 -3.79 -25.77
N LYS A 129 -17.43 -4.95 -25.62
CA LYS A 129 -17.39 -5.99 -26.66
C LYS A 129 -18.79 -6.52 -27.00
N GLY A 130 -19.64 -6.70 -25.99
CA GLY A 130 -21.02 -7.14 -26.17
C GLY A 130 -21.96 -6.05 -26.70
N ASN A 131 -21.63 -4.77 -26.49
CA ASN A 131 -22.52 -3.64 -26.73
C ASN A 131 -21.80 -2.43 -27.37
N PRO A 132 -21.17 -2.57 -28.55
CA PRO A 132 -20.34 -1.51 -29.13
C PRO A 132 -21.10 -0.22 -29.44
N ASP A 133 -22.39 -0.31 -29.78
CA ASP A 133 -23.24 0.86 -30.10
C ASP A 133 -23.82 1.56 -28.85
N GLN A 134 -23.51 1.05 -27.65
CA GLN A 134 -24.06 1.54 -26.38
C GLN A 134 -23.09 2.39 -25.55
N THR A 135 -22.04 2.95 -26.18
CA THR A 135 -21.04 3.79 -25.47
C THR A 135 -21.62 5.05 -24.82
N LEU A 136 -22.83 5.46 -25.21
CA LEU A 136 -23.53 6.60 -24.61
C LEU A 136 -24.56 6.19 -23.56
N MET A 137 -24.86 4.89 -23.42
CA MET A 137 -25.81 4.41 -22.42
C MET A 137 -25.24 4.55 -21.02
N GLN A 138 -26.14 4.83 -20.05
CA GLN A 138 -25.75 5.06 -18.67
C GLN A 138 -24.95 3.89 -18.09
N ALA A 139 -25.36 2.65 -18.37
CA ALA A 139 -24.66 1.45 -17.89
C ALA A 139 -23.17 1.44 -18.28
N TYR A 140 -22.83 1.73 -19.54
CA TYR A 140 -21.44 1.79 -19.97
C TYR A 140 -20.68 2.96 -19.33
N ARG A 141 -21.33 4.13 -19.19
CA ARG A 141 -20.74 5.29 -18.51
C ARG A 141 -20.41 4.97 -17.05
N ASP A 142 -21.28 4.25 -16.36
CA ASP A 142 -21.06 3.84 -14.97
C ASP A 142 -19.86 2.88 -14.85
N TYR A 143 -19.73 1.93 -15.78
CA TYR A 143 -18.55 1.04 -15.86
C TYR A 143 -17.24 1.81 -16.06
N VAL A 144 -17.23 2.76 -17.00
CA VAL A 144 -16.04 3.59 -17.27
C VAL A 144 -15.71 4.47 -16.08
N HIS A 145 -16.72 5.12 -15.49
CA HIS A 145 -16.54 6.03 -14.38
C HIS A 145 -16.03 5.30 -13.13
N THR A 146 -16.62 4.16 -12.80
CA THR A 146 -16.17 3.32 -11.67
C THR A 146 -14.72 2.88 -11.84
N ASN A 147 -14.32 2.50 -13.06
CA ASN A 147 -12.91 2.18 -13.35
C ASN A 147 -11.99 3.37 -13.12
N PHE A 148 -12.39 4.56 -13.58
CA PHE A 148 -11.61 5.77 -13.36
C PHE A 148 -11.45 6.07 -11.86
N GLU A 149 -12.54 6.07 -11.08
CA GLU A 149 -12.48 6.35 -9.64
C GLU A 149 -11.59 5.36 -8.89
N LEU A 150 -11.69 4.07 -9.22
CA LEU A 150 -10.87 3.03 -8.58
C LEU A 150 -9.37 3.19 -8.90
N ILE A 151 -9.04 3.45 -10.16
CA ILE A 151 -7.65 3.69 -10.60
C ILE A 151 -7.11 4.99 -9.98
N ASP A 152 -7.89 6.06 -9.96
CA ASP A 152 -7.51 7.36 -9.38
C ASP A 152 -7.26 7.26 -7.86
N ASN A 153 -8.15 6.61 -7.12
CA ASN A 153 -7.97 6.40 -5.68
C ASN A 153 -6.73 5.53 -5.38
N THR A 154 -6.49 4.51 -6.18
CA THR A 154 -5.30 3.65 -6.04
C THR A 154 -4.01 4.42 -6.37
N GLN A 155 -4.02 5.24 -7.43
CA GLN A 155 -2.89 6.10 -7.80
C GLN A 155 -2.56 7.10 -6.69
N LYS A 156 -3.57 7.72 -6.06
CA LYS A 156 -3.37 8.63 -4.92
C LYS A 156 -2.68 7.93 -3.76
N LEU A 157 -3.14 6.73 -3.39
CA LEU A 157 -2.51 5.92 -2.34
C LEU A 157 -1.05 5.60 -2.66
N ILE A 158 -0.76 5.16 -3.90
CA ILE A 158 0.60 4.92 -4.37
C ILE A 158 1.46 6.19 -4.30
N SER A 159 0.90 7.33 -4.68
CA SER A 159 1.57 8.62 -4.64
C SER A 159 1.92 9.05 -3.22
N ASP A 160 1.03 8.78 -2.25
CA ASP A 160 1.26 9.04 -0.83
C ASP A 160 2.43 8.20 -0.30
N PHE A 161 2.46 6.90 -0.58
CA PHE A 161 3.58 6.04 -0.20
C PHE A 161 4.90 6.45 -0.86
N SER A 162 4.88 6.79 -2.14
CA SER A 162 6.06 7.29 -2.85
C SER A 162 6.57 8.62 -2.27
N SER A 163 5.65 9.49 -1.83
CA SER A 163 6.00 10.77 -1.20
C SER A 163 6.55 10.58 0.21
N TYR A 164 6.01 9.63 0.96
CA TYR A 164 6.55 9.20 2.24
C TYR A 164 7.99 8.66 2.08
N SER A 165 8.22 7.75 1.13
CA SER A 165 9.55 7.21 0.83
C SER A 165 10.57 8.31 0.54
N ARG A 166 10.24 9.25 -0.38
CA ARG A 166 11.12 10.39 -0.70
C ARG A 166 11.41 11.28 0.52
N SER A 167 10.40 11.50 1.36
CA SER A 167 10.56 12.34 2.56
C SER A 167 11.48 11.68 3.57
N LYS A 168 11.37 10.35 3.73
CA LYS A 168 12.23 9.56 4.60
C LYS A 168 13.67 9.52 4.10
N ASP A 169 13.89 9.28 2.80
CA ASP A 169 15.23 9.32 2.18
C ASP A 169 15.91 10.68 2.37
N LYS A 170 15.13 11.77 2.23
CA LYS A 170 15.62 13.13 2.46
C LYS A 170 16.00 13.36 3.93
N ALA A 171 15.19 12.88 4.87
CA ALA A 171 15.49 12.98 6.30
C ALA A 171 16.78 12.24 6.65
N GLN A 172 16.93 10.99 6.21
CA GLN A 172 18.14 10.18 6.42
C GLN A 172 19.39 10.85 5.83
N THR A 173 19.27 11.41 4.62
CA THR A 173 20.36 12.16 3.98
C THR A 173 20.76 13.39 4.80
N LEU A 174 19.80 14.09 5.39
CA LEU A 174 20.07 15.26 6.23
C LEU A 174 20.70 14.85 7.56
N GLU A 175 20.21 13.79 8.21
CA GLU A 175 20.78 13.24 9.44
C GLU A 175 22.23 12.82 9.25
N GLN A 176 22.55 12.14 8.15
CA GLN A 176 23.93 11.78 7.79
C GLN A 176 24.82 13.01 7.60
N LYS A 177 24.33 14.06 6.93
CA LYS A 177 25.09 15.30 6.72
C LYS A 177 25.31 16.10 8.01
N LEU A 178 24.41 15.95 8.98
CA LEU A 178 24.46 16.71 10.22
C LEU A 178 25.40 16.09 11.27
N GLU A 179 25.82 14.82 11.12
CA GLU A 179 26.67 14.08 12.07
C GLU A 179 26.57 14.60 13.51
N LEU A 180 25.36 14.54 14.10
CA LEU A 180 25.24 14.83 15.53
C LEU A 180 26.13 13.83 16.26
N PRO A 181 27.12 14.29 17.07
CA PRO A 181 28.01 13.36 17.74
C PRO A 181 27.17 12.42 18.58
N THR A 182 27.36 11.12 18.38
CA THR A 182 26.97 10.11 19.36
C THR A 182 27.54 10.61 20.67
N VAL A 183 26.67 11.04 21.60
CA VAL A 183 27.11 11.38 22.95
C VAL A 183 27.57 10.06 23.55
N ALA A 184 28.83 9.73 23.30
CA ALA A 184 29.55 8.72 24.03
C ALA A 184 29.44 9.16 25.48
N GLY A 185 28.66 8.38 26.24
CA GLY A 185 28.49 8.61 27.66
C GLY A 185 29.85 8.54 28.33
N GLU A 186 30.47 9.70 28.56
CA GLU A 186 31.38 9.90 29.66
C GLU A 186 30.56 9.65 30.93
N ARG A 187 30.78 8.49 31.55
CA ARG A 187 30.71 8.39 32.99
C ARG A 187 32.03 7.79 33.47
N GLN A 188 32.78 8.69 34.08
CA GLN A 188 33.89 8.46 34.99
C GLN A 188 33.53 7.45 36.09
#